data_AF-A0A1B6JCX2-F1
#
_entry.id   AF-A0A1B6JCX2-F1
#
_cell.length_a   1.000
_cell.length_b   1.000
_cell.length_c   1.000
_cell.angle_alpha   90.00
_cell.angle_beta   90.00
_cell.angle_gamma   90.00
#
_symmetry.space_group_name_H-M   'P 1'
#
loop_
_entity.id
_entity.type
_entity.pdbx_description
1 polymer ?
#
loop_
_entity_poly.entity_id
_entity_poly.type
_entity_poly.pdbx_seq_one_letter_code
_entity_poly.pdbx_strand_id
1 'polypeptide(L)'
;GFTGNPNDRKGCKPALRNQCTQDSQCAEADTCRLDSSSGALSCQPACDMLNCGPQAVCVANNHVAQCQCPPGLFTGDPNTSGCQAVPCVYNTDCPSHQLCNRLSHTCLDVCEEDTCGANAVCIAEDHKSVCQCPSGFKPNPLPDIECVLTEVCNPNPCHPTALCEPTPSVGHTCRCPPNHVGDPFTEGCRPEGDC
;
A
#
# COMPACT_ATOMS: atom_id res chain seq x y z
N GLY A 1 59.01 3.90 13.09
CA GLY A 1 59.77 4.59 14.16
C GLY A 1 59.68 3.78 15.42
N PHE A 2 60.61 3.94 16.36
CA PHE A 2 60.50 3.33 17.68
C PHE A 2 60.08 4.41 18.68
N THR A 3 59.23 4.08 19.65
CA THR A 3 58.79 4.97 20.74
C THR A 3 59.25 4.42 22.09
N GLY A 4 59.61 5.32 23.01
CA GLY A 4 60.19 4.99 24.31
C GLY A 4 61.55 5.64 24.54
N ASN A 5 62.02 5.64 25.79
CA ASN A 5 63.30 6.21 26.18
C ASN A 5 64.42 5.15 25.98
N PRO A 6 65.49 5.45 25.20
CA PRO A 6 66.60 4.53 24.96
C PRO A 6 67.33 4.07 26.24
N ASN A 7 67.22 4.84 27.33
CA ASN A 7 67.93 4.58 28.59
C ASN A 7 67.07 3.87 29.64
N ASP A 8 65.80 3.57 29.35
CA ASP A 8 64.92 2.85 30.26
C ASP A 8 65.08 1.33 30.07
N ARG A 9 64.89 0.53 31.13
CA ARG A 9 65.16 -0.94 31.12
C ARG A 9 64.32 -1.70 30.09
N LYS A 10 63.20 -1.12 29.64
CA LYS A 10 62.29 -1.67 28.63
C LYS A 10 62.68 -1.32 27.18
N GLY A 11 63.64 -0.43 26.97
CA GLY A 11 64.13 0.00 25.66
C GLY A 11 63.09 0.71 24.77
N CYS A 12 63.50 1.07 23.56
CA CYS A 12 62.58 1.60 22.54
C CYS A 12 61.73 0.46 21.95
N LYS A 13 60.41 0.58 22.01
CA LYS A 13 59.48 -0.37 21.39
C LYS A 13 59.15 0.08 19.96
N PRO A 14 58.80 -0.83 19.04
CA PRO A 14 58.28 -0.42 17.74
C PRO A 14 57.07 0.48 17.98
N ALA A 15 57.05 1.69 17.41
CA ALA A 15 55.86 2.51 17.43
C ALA A 15 54.77 1.74 16.71
N LEU A 16 53.64 1.53 17.38
CA LEU A 16 52.53 0.80 16.78
C LEU A 16 52.10 1.56 15.53
N ARG A 17 52.18 0.91 14.38
CA ARG A 17 51.86 1.56 13.11
C ARG A 17 50.34 1.57 12.95
N ASN A 18 49.81 2.74 12.61
CA ASN A 18 48.43 2.89 12.18
C ASN A 18 48.11 1.89 11.06
N GLN A 19 47.06 1.10 11.26
CA GLN A 19 46.54 0.14 10.28
C GLN A 19 45.75 0.85 9.19
N CYS A 20 45.15 1.99 9.51
CA CYS A 20 44.45 2.87 8.58
C CYS A 20 44.79 4.34 8.86
N THR A 21 44.47 5.22 7.92
CA THR A 21 44.59 6.69 8.04
C THR A 21 43.31 7.41 7.62
N GLN A 22 42.45 6.75 6.85
CA GLN A 22 41.16 7.23 6.38
C GLN A 22 40.18 6.06 6.23
N ASP A 23 38.88 6.33 6.26
CA ASP A 23 37.84 5.30 6.25
C ASP A 23 37.87 4.42 5.00
N SER A 24 38.23 4.98 3.84
CA SER A 24 38.31 4.22 2.57
C SER A 24 39.39 3.14 2.51
N GLN A 25 40.25 3.04 3.53
CA GLN A 25 41.19 1.94 3.70
C GLN A 25 40.59 0.77 4.51
N CYS A 26 39.39 0.95 5.05
CA CYS A 26 38.64 -0.04 5.80
C CYS A 26 37.51 -0.63 4.94
N ALA A 27 36.87 -1.69 5.43
CA ALA A 27 35.66 -2.23 4.78
C ALA A 27 34.50 -1.21 4.86
N GLU A 28 33.48 -1.35 4.00
CA GLU A 28 32.34 -0.41 3.95
C GLU A 28 31.57 -0.30 5.27
N ALA A 29 31.60 -1.35 6.10
CA ALA A 29 30.95 -1.39 7.41
C ALA A 29 31.82 -0.80 8.54
N ASP A 30 33.08 -0.48 8.26
CA ASP A 30 34.09 -0.09 9.24
C ASP A 30 34.50 1.38 9.08
N THR A 31 35.05 1.97 10.14
CA THR A 31 35.62 3.32 10.15
C THR A 31 37.03 3.31 10.72
N CYS A 32 37.87 4.22 10.25
CA CYS A 32 39.23 4.36 10.74
C CYS A 32 39.24 5.20 12.02
N ARG A 33 39.50 4.57 13.17
CA ARG A 33 39.46 5.23 14.48
C ARG A 33 40.65 4.89 15.36
N LEU A 34 40.90 5.77 16.32
CA LEU A 34 41.93 5.56 17.33
C LEU A 34 41.47 4.46 18.30
N ASP A 35 42.24 3.39 18.37
CA ASP A 35 42.03 2.33 19.35
C ASP A 35 42.60 2.76 20.71
N SER A 36 41.72 2.92 21.69
CA SER A 36 42.06 3.33 23.06
C SER A 36 43.01 2.37 23.77
N SER A 37 43.06 1.09 23.36
CA SER A 37 43.92 0.06 23.98
C SER A 37 45.35 0.09 23.45
N SER A 38 45.50 0.43 22.17
CA SER A 38 46.76 0.31 21.44
C SER A 38 47.36 1.67 21.07
N GLY A 39 46.57 2.74 21.11
CA GLY A 39 46.98 4.12 20.80
C GLY A 39 47.23 4.37 19.32
N ALA A 40 46.83 3.45 18.44
CA ALA A 40 47.01 3.54 16.98
C ALA A 40 45.66 3.58 16.26
N LEU A 41 45.65 4.08 15.02
CA LEU A 41 44.47 4.02 14.16
C LEU A 41 44.25 2.59 13.66
N SER A 42 43.02 2.10 13.78
CA SER A 42 42.57 0.79 13.35
C SER A 42 41.17 0.87 12.72
N CYS A 43 40.84 -0.08 11.84
CA CYS A 43 39.50 -0.20 11.30
C CYS A 43 38.60 -0.86 12.35
N GLN A 44 37.53 -0.17 12.74
CA GLN A 44 36.57 -0.65 13.72
C GLN A 44 35.16 -0.56 13.15
N PRO A 45 34.26 -1.50 13.49
CA PRO A 45 32.88 -1.47 13.04
C PRO A 45 32.22 -0.12 13.36
N ALA A 46 31.58 0.49 12.36
CA ALA A 46 30.93 1.79 12.56
C ALA A 46 29.83 1.74 13.63
N CYS A 47 29.19 0.57 13.78
CA CYS A 47 28.09 0.32 14.69
C CYS A 47 28.48 0.18 16.17
N ASP A 48 29.76 -0.02 16.50
CA ASP A 48 30.19 -0.25 17.89
C ASP A 48 29.97 0.96 18.81
N MET A 49 29.90 2.15 18.21
CA MET A 49 29.75 3.42 18.95
C MET A 49 28.34 4.01 18.85
N LEU A 50 27.44 3.36 18.12
CA LEU A 50 26.07 3.82 17.92
C LEU A 50 25.10 2.94 18.70
N ASN A 51 24.53 3.48 19.78
CA ASN A 51 23.48 2.80 20.52
C ASN A 51 22.12 3.10 19.87
N CYS A 52 21.56 2.11 19.17
CA CYS A 52 20.22 2.21 18.62
C CYS A 52 19.14 1.99 19.69
N GLY A 53 17.94 2.47 19.41
CA GLY A 53 16.77 2.24 20.25
C GLY A 53 16.39 0.75 20.36
N PRO A 54 15.51 0.38 21.29
CA PRO A 54 15.09 -1.02 21.48
C PRO A 54 14.63 -1.67 20.16
N GLN A 55 15.07 -2.90 19.90
CA GLN A 55 14.72 -3.69 18.70
C GLN A 55 15.09 -3.04 17.34
N ALA A 56 15.81 -1.92 17.34
CA ALA A 56 16.41 -1.37 16.13
C ALA A 56 17.74 -2.08 15.81
N VAL A 57 18.10 -2.11 14.53
CA VAL A 57 19.36 -2.67 14.05
C VAL A 57 20.26 -1.54 13.55
N CYS A 58 21.53 -1.59 13.93
CA CYS A 58 22.52 -0.71 13.34
C CYS A 58 22.97 -1.30 11.99
N VAL A 59 22.94 -0.48 10.95
CA VAL A 59 23.55 -0.78 9.66
C VAL A 59 24.63 0.22 9.33
N ALA A 60 25.72 -0.27 8.75
CA ALA A 60 26.83 0.55 8.31
C ALA A 60 26.91 0.50 6.79
N ASN A 61 26.79 1.66 6.14
CA ASN A 61 26.95 1.80 4.69
C ASN A 61 27.85 3.00 4.39
N ASN A 62 28.82 2.85 3.49
CA ASN A 62 29.79 3.89 3.15
C ASN A 62 30.49 4.49 4.39
N HIS A 63 30.91 3.64 5.33
CA HIS A 63 31.57 4.04 6.58
C HIS A 63 30.69 4.87 7.54
N VAL A 64 29.37 4.93 7.31
CA VAL A 64 28.42 5.63 8.18
C VAL A 64 27.49 4.62 8.83
N ALA A 65 27.43 4.65 10.16
CA ALA A 65 26.46 3.88 10.94
C ALA A 65 25.13 4.62 11.07
N GLN A 66 24.03 3.91 10.85
CA GLN A 66 22.68 4.42 11.03
C GLN A 66 21.79 3.35 11.69
N CYS A 67 20.93 3.79 12.60
CA CYS A 67 19.90 2.94 13.17
C CYS A 67 18.69 2.86 12.24
N GLN A 68 18.22 1.64 11.97
CA GLN A 68 17.01 1.40 11.19
C GLN A 68 16.17 0.30 11.84
N CYS A 69 14.87 0.29 11.56
CA CYS A 69 14.05 -0.83 11.97
C CYS A 69 14.37 -2.09 11.15
N PRO A 70 14.23 -3.29 11.74
CA PRO A 70 14.41 -4.54 11.02
C PRO A 70 13.50 -4.59 9.78
N PRO A 71 13.91 -5.27 8.71
CA PRO A 71 13.05 -5.47 7.56
C PRO A 71 11.79 -6.26 7.95
N GLY A 72 10.68 -5.98 7.26
CA GLY A 72 9.38 -6.59 7.53
C GLY A 72 8.47 -5.66 8.32
N LEU A 73 7.66 -6.23 9.22
CA LEU A 73 6.57 -5.52 9.88
C LEU A 73 7.02 -4.80 11.16
N PHE A 74 7.89 -3.80 11.01
CA PHE A 74 8.38 -2.98 12.11
C PHE A 74 8.22 -1.49 11.83
N THR A 75 7.87 -0.72 12.86
CA THR A 75 7.72 0.74 12.82
C THR A 75 8.22 1.38 14.11
N GLY A 76 8.45 2.70 14.10
CA GLY A 76 8.94 3.46 15.25
C GLY A 76 10.15 4.35 14.92
N ASP A 77 10.73 5.00 15.93
CA ASP A 77 11.98 5.76 15.76
C ASP A 77 13.17 4.89 16.20
N PRO A 78 13.99 4.39 15.25
CA PRO A 78 15.10 3.49 15.55
C PRO A 78 16.21 4.15 16.39
N ASN A 79 16.24 5.47 16.54
CA ASN A 79 17.26 6.18 17.32
C ASN A 79 16.86 6.37 18.79
N THR A 80 15.56 6.48 19.09
CA THR A 80 15.08 6.86 20.42
C THR A 80 14.10 5.85 21.00
N SER A 81 12.86 5.82 20.52
CA SER A 81 11.79 4.97 21.05
C SER A 81 11.94 3.49 20.67
N GLY A 82 12.78 3.20 19.68
CA GLY A 82 12.98 1.86 19.15
C GLY A 82 11.94 1.46 18.12
N CYS A 83 12.03 0.21 17.72
CA CYS A 83 11.15 -0.41 16.74
C CYS A 83 10.19 -1.36 17.43
N GLN A 84 8.97 -1.41 16.92
CA GLN A 84 7.92 -2.30 17.40
C GLN A 84 7.37 -3.10 16.24
N ALA A 85 7.17 -4.40 16.48
CA ALA A 85 6.48 -5.28 15.54
C ALA A 85 5.01 -4.89 15.43
N VAL A 86 4.51 -4.79 14.20
CA VAL A 86 3.13 -4.38 13.92
C VAL A 86 2.44 -5.33 12.94
N PRO A 87 1.10 -5.36 12.90
CA PRO A 87 0.37 -6.14 11.91
C PRO A 87 0.62 -5.72 10.45
N CYS A 88 0.79 -4.42 10.17
CA CYS A 88 1.01 -3.93 8.82
C CYS A 88 1.82 -2.62 8.79
N VAL A 89 2.55 -2.39 7.70
CA VAL A 89 3.22 -1.11 7.39
C VAL A 89 2.67 -0.55 6.07
N TYR A 90 2.38 -1.43 5.11
CA TYR A 90 1.82 -1.13 3.80
C TYR A 90 0.57 -1.96 3.53
N ASN A 91 -0.24 -1.53 2.54
CA ASN A 91 -1.47 -2.23 2.18
C ASN A 91 -1.21 -3.67 1.74
N THR A 92 -0.09 -3.92 1.06
CA THR A 92 0.34 -5.25 0.60
C THR A 92 0.64 -6.23 1.72
N ASP A 93 0.79 -5.75 2.96
CA ASP A 93 0.97 -6.61 4.14
C ASP A 93 -0.38 -7.18 4.63
N CYS A 94 -1.50 -6.59 4.20
CA CYS A 94 -2.85 -7.03 4.51
C CYS A 94 -3.41 -7.92 3.38
N PRO A 95 -4.49 -8.67 3.65
CA PRO A 95 -5.28 -9.31 2.59
C PRO A 95 -5.79 -8.31 1.54
N SER A 96 -6.09 -8.79 0.32
CA SER A 96 -6.53 -7.94 -0.81
C SER A 96 -7.83 -7.16 -0.57
N HIS A 97 -8.65 -7.61 0.39
CA HIS A 97 -9.89 -6.96 0.80
C HIS A 97 -9.73 -6.02 2.00
N GLN A 98 -8.49 -5.76 2.42
CA GLN A 98 -8.14 -4.92 3.56
C GLN A 98 -7.12 -3.85 3.18
N LEU A 99 -7.04 -2.76 3.94
CA LEU A 99 -6.01 -1.74 3.82
C LEU A 99 -5.25 -1.58 5.14
N CYS A 100 -4.01 -1.09 5.08
CA CYS A 100 -3.24 -0.82 6.29
C CYS A 100 -3.50 0.59 6.80
N ASN A 101 -4.09 0.72 7.99
CA ASN A 101 -4.17 2.01 8.66
C ASN A 101 -2.80 2.35 9.26
N ARG A 102 -2.09 3.29 8.64
CA ARG A 102 -0.73 3.69 9.06
C ARG A 102 -0.67 4.40 10.41
N LEU A 103 -1.80 4.82 10.98
CA LEU A 103 -1.83 5.46 12.31
C LEU A 103 -1.90 4.41 13.42
N SER A 104 -2.74 3.37 13.26
CA SER A 104 -2.90 2.28 14.23
C SER A 104 -2.04 1.06 13.92
N HIS A 105 -1.48 0.98 12.70
CA HIS A 105 -0.80 -0.18 12.14
C HIS A 105 -1.64 -1.46 12.12
N THR A 106 -2.95 -1.32 11.89
CA THR A 106 -3.88 -2.45 11.80
C THR A 106 -4.44 -2.58 10.38
N CYS A 107 -4.74 -3.82 9.98
CA CYS A 107 -5.52 -4.06 8.77
C CYS A 107 -7.01 -3.83 9.06
N LEU A 108 -7.68 -3.07 8.21
CA LEU A 108 -9.12 -2.82 8.23
C LEU A 108 -9.71 -3.27 6.89
N ASP A 109 -10.93 -3.76 6.90
CA ASP A 109 -11.66 -4.05 5.66
C ASP A 109 -11.90 -2.75 4.88
N VAL A 110 -11.71 -2.80 3.56
CA VAL A 110 -11.96 -1.61 2.72
C VAL A 110 -13.45 -1.32 2.57
N CYS A 111 -14.28 -2.35 2.71
CA CYS A 111 -15.74 -2.27 2.63
C CYS A 111 -16.35 -2.32 4.03
N GLU A 112 -16.12 -1.27 4.82
CA GLU A 112 -16.84 -1.06 6.07
C GLU A 112 -18.24 -0.47 5.80
N GLU A 113 -19.06 -0.37 6.85
CA GLU A 113 -20.36 0.30 6.73
C GLU A 113 -20.17 1.76 6.28
N ASP A 114 -21.13 2.27 5.50
CA ASP A 114 -21.12 3.63 4.93
C ASP A 114 -19.97 3.95 3.96
N THR A 115 -19.20 2.96 3.49
CA THR A 115 -18.17 3.17 2.47
C THR A 115 -18.76 3.59 1.12
N CYS A 116 -19.95 3.07 0.79
CA CYS A 116 -20.65 3.33 -0.46
C CYS A 116 -22.00 4.00 -0.23
N GLY A 117 -22.54 4.58 -1.31
CA GLY A 117 -23.82 5.26 -1.31
C GLY A 117 -25.01 4.36 -1.03
N ALA A 118 -26.18 4.96 -0.80
CA ALA A 118 -27.40 4.22 -0.54
C ALA A 118 -27.75 3.27 -1.70
N ASN A 119 -28.11 2.03 -1.39
CA ASN A 119 -28.39 0.94 -2.35
C ASN A 119 -27.21 0.54 -3.26
N ALA A 120 -25.99 1.03 -3.02
CA ALA A 120 -24.79 0.57 -3.69
C ALA A 120 -24.21 -0.65 -2.97
N VAL A 121 -23.45 -1.46 -3.71
CA VAL A 121 -22.68 -2.58 -3.18
C VAL A 121 -21.21 -2.19 -3.16
N CYS A 122 -20.55 -2.38 -2.02
CA CYS A 122 -19.10 -2.23 -1.91
C CYS A 122 -18.41 -3.52 -2.35
N ILE A 123 -17.42 -3.39 -3.23
CA ILE A 123 -16.56 -4.46 -3.70
C ILE A 123 -15.13 -4.09 -3.33
N ALA A 124 -14.44 -4.97 -2.62
CA ALA A 124 -13.05 -4.75 -2.26
C ALA A 124 -12.13 -5.27 -3.39
N GLU A 125 -11.34 -4.38 -3.98
CA GLU A 125 -10.42 -4.68 -5.07
C GLU A 125 -9.08 -3.98 -4.85
N ASP A 126 -7.98 -4.75 -4.82
CA ASP A 126 -6.61 -4.23 -4.67
C ASP A 126 -6.45 -3.22 -3.51
N HIS A 127 -6.92 -3.60 -2.32
CA HIS A 127 -6.88 -2.76 -1.11
C HIS A 127 -7.68 -1.44 -1.23
N LYS A 128 -8.64 -1.36 -2.16
CA LYS A 128 -9.52 -0.22 -2.39
C LYS A 128 -10.98 -0.65 -2.37
N SER A 129 -11.83 0.26 -1.93
CA SER A 129 -13.29 0.12 -2.04
C SER A 129 -13.73 0.59 -3.42
N VAL A 130 -14.54 -0.24 -4.09
CA VAL A 130 -15.18 0.09 -5.37
C VAL A 130 -16.68 -0.04 -5.19
N CYS A 131 -17.39 1.07 -5.35
CA CYS A 131 -18.85 1.11 -5.22
C CYS A 131 -19.51 0.83 -6.57
N GLN A 132 -20.47 -0.10 -6.60
CA GLN A 132 -21.21 -0.45 -7.80
C GLN A 132 -22.72 -0.53 -7.52
N CYS A 133 -23.52 -0.05 -8.47
CA CYS A 133 -24.97 -0.26 -8.39
C CYS A 133 -25.33 -1.71 -8.76
N PRO A 134 -26.17 -2.39 -7.96
CA PRO A 134 -26.65 -3.72 -8.28
C PRO A 134 -27.54 -3.70 -9.54
N SER A 135 -27.78 -4.88 -10.12
CA SER A 135 -28.63 -5.02 -11.30
C SER A 135 -30.01 -4.36 -11.11
N GLY A 136 -30.43 -3.56 -12.08
CA GLY A 136 -31.68 -2.80 -12.01
C GLY A 136 -31.54 -1.41 -11.37
N PHE A 137 -30.36 -1.04 -10.85
CA PHE A 137 -30.08 0.28 -10.32
C PHE A 137 -29.09 1.05 -11.19
N LYS A 138 -29.17 2.38 -11.13
CA LYS A 138 -28.22 3.30 -11.78
C LYS A 138 -27.69 4.32 -10.78
N PRO A 139 -26.47 4.86 -11.00
CA PRO A 139 -25.91 5.89 -10.15
C PRO A 139 -26.74 7.19 -10.18
N ASN A 140 -26.83 7.87 -9.04
CA ASN A 140 -27.48 9.18 -8.91
C ASN A 140 -26.78 10.05 -7.85
N PRO A 141 -25.74 10.83 -8.19
CA PRO A 141 -25.02 10.89 -9.47
C PRO A 141 -23.92 9.84 -9.60
N LEU A 142 -23.43 9.29 -8.48
CA LEU A 142 -22.34 8.31 -8.42
C LEU A 142 -22.71 7.17 -7.46
N PRO A 143 -22.17 5.95 -7.65
CA PRO A 143 -22.41 4.84 -6.73
C PRO A 143 -21.94 5.12 -5.30
N ASP A 144 -20.96 6.00 -5.11
CA ASP A 144 -20.47 6.44 -3.80
C ASP A 144 -21.49 7.30 -3.04
N ILE A 145 -22.54 7.79 -3.72
CA ILE A 145 -23.57 8.66 -3.14
C ILE A 145 -24.91 7.90 -3.05
N GLU A 146 -25.42 7.44 -4.18
CA GLU A 146 -26.70 6.74 -4.24
C GLU A 146 -26.83 5.95 -5.55
N CYS A 147 -27.44 4.78 -5.43
CA CYS A 147 -28.00 4.03 -6.53
C CYS A 147 -29.53 4.10 -6.45
N VAL A 148 -30.16 4.51 -7.54
CA VAL A 148 -31.63 4.57 -7.66
C VAL A 148 -32.12 3.49 -8.60
N LEU A 149 -33.34 3.02 -8.38
CA LEU A 149 -33.97 2.06 -9.27
C LEU A 149 -34.05 2.65 -10.69
N THR A 150 -33.65 1.87 -11.67
CA THR A 150 -33.71 2.28 -13.07
C THR A 150 -35.13 2.07 -13.57
N GLU A 151 -35.87 3.17 -13.76
CA GLU A 151 -37.14 3.11 -14.49
C GLU A 151 -36.87 2.97 -16.00
N VAL A 152 -36.52 1.76 -16.43
CA VAL A 152 -36.16 1.45 -17.83
C VAL A 152 -37.29 1.72 -18.84
N CYS A 153 -38.54 1.82 -18.36
CA CYS A 153 -39.72 2.13 -19.17
C CYS A 153 -40.26 3.56 -18.94
N ASN A 154 -39.50 4.44 -18.26
CA ASN A 154 -39.90 5.81 -18.00
C ASN A 154 -38.72 6.79 -18.21
N PRO A 155 -38.73 7.59 -19.30
CA PRO A 155 -39.75 7.65 -20.34
C PRO A 155 -39.78 6.36 -21.19
N ASN A 156 -40.93 6.03 -21.78
CA ASN A 156 -41.10 4.79 -22.56
C ASN A 156 -40.13 4.78 -23.76
N PRO A 157 -39.16 3.84 -23.82
CA PRO A 157 -38.20 3.74 -24.93
C PRO A 157 -38.79 3.03 -26.16
N CYS A 158 -39.97 2.42 -26.04
CA CYS A 158 -40.64 1.69 -27.11
C CYS A 158 -41.52 2.63 -27.95
N HIS A 159 -41.91 2.16 -29.15
CA HIS A 159 -42.94 2.85 -29.91
C HIS A 159 -44.23 2.97 -29.06
N PRO A 160 -45.00 4.08 -29.12
CA PRO A 160 -46.17 4.29 -28.28
C PRO A 160 -47.26 3.20 -28.33
N THR A 161 -47.30 2.40 -29.40
CA THR A 161 -48.23 1.27 -29.58
C THR A 161 -47.68 -0.07 -29.06
N ALA A 162 -46.45 -0.09 -28.55
CA ALA A 162 -45.78 -1.28 -28.05
C ALA A 162 -45.70 -1.26 -26.51
N LEU A 163 -45.60 -2.45 -25.92
CA LEU A 163 -45.44 -2.63 -24.48
C LEU A 163 -43.95 -2.69 -24.12
N CYS A 164 -43.53 -1.86 -23.17
CA CYS A 164 -42.21 -1.93 -22.56
C CYS A 164 -42.22 -2.89 -21.37
N GLU A 165 -41.33 -3.87 -21.37
CA GLU A 165 -41.12 -4.77 -20.25
C GLU A 165 -39.65 -4.70 -19.78
N PRO A 166 -39.39 -4.52 -18.47
CA PRO A 166 -38.04 -4.59 -17.93
C PRO A 166 -37.44 -5.98 -18.14
N THR A 167 -36.17 -6.05 -18.51
CA THR A 167 -35.43 -7.33 -18.60
C THR A 167 -34.11 -7.27 -17.84
N PRO A 168 -33.76 -8.28 -17.02
CA PRO A 168 -32.56 -8.24 -16.19
C PRO A 168 -31.24 -8.15 -16.98
N SER A 169 -31.21 -8.64 -18.23
CA SER A 169 -30.00 -8.77 -19.04
C SER A 169 -29.78 -7.62 -20.03
N VAL A 170 -30.84 -7.03 -20.56
CA VAL A 170 -30.78 -5.99 -21.63
C VAL A 170 -31.36 -4.65 -21.16
N GLY A 171 -31.86 -4.59 -19.91
CA GLY A 171 -32.53 -3.43 -19.34
C GLY A 171 -34.03 -3.44 -19.64
N HIS A 172 -34.43 -3.47 -20.92
CA HIS A 172 -35.85 -3.54 -21.34
C HIS A 172 -36.01 -4.27 -22.68
N THR A 173 -37.23 -4.72 -22.96
CA THR A 173 -37.65 -5.21 -24.27
C THR A 173 -38.95 -4.53 -24.67
N CYS A 174 -39.09 -4.26 -25.96
CA CYS A 174 -40.33 -3.78 -26.55
C CYS A 174 -41.04 -4.96 -27.23
N ARG A 175 -42.34 -5.13 -26.98
CA ARG A 175 -43.14 -6.18 -27.62
C ARG A 175 -44.51 -5.66 -28.05
N CYS A 176 -45.04 -6.22 -29.13
CA CYS A 176 -46.39 -5.89 -29.55
C CYS A 176 -47.43 -6.52 -28.61
N PRO A 177 -48.56 -5.83 -28.37
CA PRO A 177 -49.71 -6.41 -27.66
C PRO A 177 -50.21 -7.68 -28.36
N PRO A 178 -50.99 -8.54 -27.67
CA PRO A 178 -51.60 -9.71 -28.29
C PRO A 178 -52.36 -9.36 -29.58
N ASN A 179 -52.22 -10.20 -30.62
CA ASN A 179 -52.81 -10.03 -31.95
C ASN A 179 -52.32 -8.79 -32.73
N HIS A 180 -51.14 -8.25 -32.40
CA HIS A 180 -50.50 -7.18 -33.16
C HIS A 180 -49.14 -7.62 -33.67
N VAL A 181 -48.79 -7.16 -34.87
CA VAL A 181 -47.51 -7.42 -35.56
C VAL A 181 -46.86 -6.10 -36.01
N GLY A 182 -45.54 -6.11 -36.18
CA GLY A 182 -44.75 -4.93 -36.58
C GLY A 182 -43.44 -4.82 -35.81
N ASP A 183 -42.74 -3.70 -35.96
CA ASP A 183 -41.52 -3.41 -35.19
C ASP A 183 -41.88 -2.58 -33.93
N PRO A 184 -41.84 -3.18 -32.72
CA PRO A 184 -42.20 -2.50 -31.48
C PRO A 184 -41.23 -1.38 -31.07
N PHE A 185 -40.07 -1.23 -31.73
CA PHE A 185 -39.10 -0.17 -31.46
C PHE A 185 -39.30 1.06 -32.35
N THR A 186 -39.61 0.86 -33.64
CA THR A 186 -39.61 1.97 -34.62
C THR A 186 -40.92 2.13 -35.38
N GLU A 187 -41.39 1.10 -36.11
CA GLU A 187 -42.56 1.19 -36.98
C GLU A 187 -43.90 1.10 -36.24
N GLY A 188 -43.87 0.56 -35.02
CA GLY A 188 -45.04 0.33 -34.21
C GLY A 188 -45.72 -1.02 -34.48
N CYS A 189 -46.83 -1.21 -33.77
CA CYS A 189 -47.59 -2.46 -33.74
C CYS A 189 -48.97 -2.20 -34.32
N ARG A 190 -49.37 -3.02 -35.29
CA ARG A 190 -50.68 -2.98 -35.95
C ARG A 190 -51.42 -4.31 -35.83
N PRO A 191 -52.76 -4.33 -35.83
CA PRO A 191 -53.54 -5.56 -35.80
C PRO A 191 -53.12 -6.56 -36.87
N GLU A 192 -53.01 -7.83 -36.48
CA GLU A 192 -52.74 -8.94 -37.38
C GLU A 192 -53.96 -9.16 -38.31
N GLY A 193 -53.88 -8.62 -39.54
CA GLY A 193 -54.99 -8.65 -40.51
C GLY A 193 -55.16 -7.35 -41.30
N ASP A 194 -54.55 -6.26 -40.85
CA ASP A 194 -54.47 -5.00 -41.60
C ASP A 194 -53.41 -5.12 -42.72
N CYS A 195 -53.80 -5.77 -43.82
CA CYS A 195 -53.05 -5.80 -45.09
C CYS A 195 -53.20 -4.47 -45.84
#